data_AF-A0AA97FLM0-F1
#
_entry.id   AF-A0AA97FLM0-F1
#
_cell.length_a   1.000
_cell.length_b   1.000
_cell.length_c   1.000
_cell.angle_alpha   90.00
_cell.angle_beta   90.00
_cell.angle_gamma   90.00
#
_symmetry.space_group_name_H-M   'P 1'
#
loop_
_entity.id
_entity.type
_entity.pdbx_description
1 polymer ?
#
loop_
_entity_poly.entity_id
_entity_poly.type
_entity_poly.pdbx_seq_one_letter_code
_entity_poly.pdbx_strand_id
1 'polypeptide(L)'
;MPTRHHSLLIGHGALIFILGLAAGVPFLWALDAVAAGGGAIEAEALRAWRMAHLEGTLNGMMMIAVAAAAKQLTLSEGRSSIITWGLIATGWGNILASFVSGMTGGRGLAFTGIDWNTLTFTLFSIAIVGVIAAFVVLALVAFSQSSD
;
A
#
# COMPACT_ATOMS: atom_id res chain seq x y z
N MET A 1 19.55 9.23 -2.50
CA MET A 1 18.34 9.46 -3.35
C MET A 1 18.21 10.93 -3.81
N PRO A 2 17.91 11.22 -5.10
CA PRO A 2 17.63 12.57 -5.60
C PRO A 2 16.45 13.24 -4.90
N THR A 3 16.49 14.58 -4.76
CA THR A 3 15.51 15.37 -3.98
C THR A 3 14.07 15.16 -4.48
N ARG A 4 13.85 15.15 -5.80
CA ARG A 4 12.51 14.94 -6.37
C ARG A 4 11.89 13.61 -5.94
N HIS A 5 12.63 12.52 -6.11
CA HIS A 5 12.18 11.17 -5.73
C HIS A 5 11.88 11.04 -4.24
N HIS A 6 12.73 11.64 -3.40
CA HIS A 6 12.53 11.70 -1.97
C HIS A 6 11.23 12.43 -1.58
N SER A 7 11.01 13.63 -2.14
CA SER A 7 9.80 14.41 -1.87
C SER A 7 8.53 13.71 -2.39
N LEU A 8 8.61 13.01 -3.53
CA LEU A 8 7.49 12.23 -4.05
C LEU A 8 7.09 11.11 -3.09
N LEU A 9 8.06 10.32 -2.59
CA LEU A 9 7.76 9.25 -1.63
C LEU A 9 7.16 9.78 -0.33
N ILE A 10 7.68 10.88 0.22
CA ILE A 10 7.11 11.47 1.43
C ILE A 10 5.69 11.96 1.17
N GLY A 11 5.48 12.74 0.11
CA GLY A 11 4.17 13.31 -0.19
C GLY A 11 3.11 12.25 -0.47
N HIS A 12 3.44 11.26 -1.30
CA HIS A 12 2.51 10.16 -1.59
C HIS A 12 2.32 9.27 -0.36
N GLY A 13 3.39 8.95 0.38
CA GLY A 13 3.30 8.19 1.62
C GLY A 13 2.38 8.85 2.65
N ALA A 14 2.46 10.17 2.79
CA ALA A 14 1.56 10.93 3.66
C ALA A 14 0.09 10.85 3.20
N LEU A 15 -0.18 10.97 1.90
CA LEU A 15 -1.54 10.83 1.36
C LEU A 15 -2.10 9.43 1.60
N ILE A 16 -1.31 8.39 1.32
CA ILE A 16 -1.70 6.99 1.55
C ILE A 16 -1.96 6.73 3.04
N PHE A 17 -1.12 7.29 3.93
CA PHE A 17 -1.31 7.22 5.37
C PHE A 17 -2.62 7.89 5.80
N ILE A 18 -2.92 9.09 5.29
CA ILE A 18 -4.18 9.82 5.56
C ILE A 18 -5.39 9.00 5.11
N LEU A 19 -5.33 8.38 3.93
CA LEU A 19 -6.41 7.50 3.44
C LEU A 19 -6.57 6.27 4.33
N GLY A 20 -5.47 5.69 4.83
CA GLY A 20 -5.51 4.62 5.83
C GLY A 20 -6.20 5.06 7.13
N LEU A 21 -5.88 6.25 7.64
CA LEU A 21 -6.58 6.81 8.80
C LEU A 21 -8.08 7.04 8.51
N ALA A 22 -8.42 7.55 7.34
CA ALA A 22 -9.80 7.76 6.92
C ALA A 22 -10.58 6.43 6.85
N ALA A 23 -9.96 5.34 6.38
CA ALA A 23 -10.54 4.00 6.41
C ALA A 23 -10.75 3.44 7.84
N GLY A 24 -10.12 4.05 8.85
CA GLY A 24 -10.37 3.74 10.26
C GLY A 24 -11.82 4.04 10.69
N VAL A 25 -12.48 5.02 10.06
CA VAL A 25 -13.87 5.38 10.37
C VAL A 25 -14.84 4.25 10.01
N PRO A 26 -14.93 3.77 8.76
CA PRO A 26 -15.80 2.64 8.42
C PRO A 26 -15.34 1.33 9.07
N PHE A 27 -14.06 1.18 9.41
CA PHE A 27 -13.58 0.06 10.21
C PHE A 27 -14.22 0.04 11.61
N LEU A 28 -14.29 1.19 12.29
CA LEU A 28 -14.96 1.29 13.59
C LEU A 28 -16.46 1.00 13.50
N TRP A 29 -17.14 1.46 12.46
CA TRP A 29 -18.56 1.15 12.25
C TRP A 29 -18.79 -0.35 12.01
N ALA A 30 -17.93 -0.99 11.22
CA ALA A 30 -18.03 -2.43 11.00
C ALA A 30 -17.73 -3.23 12.28
N LEU A 31 -16.82 -2.73 13.12
CA LEU A 31 -16.52 -3.33 14.42
C LEU A 31 -17.73 -3.26 15.36
N ASP A 32 -18.38 -2.10 15.44
CA ASP A 32 -19.59 -1.90 16.23
C ASP A 32 -20.73 -2.80 15.73
N ALA A 33 -20.93 -2.89 14.41
CA ALA A 33 -21.97 -3.74 13.82
C ALA A 33 -21.78 -5.23 14.19
N VAL A 34 -20.54 -5.74 14.19
CA VAL A 34 -20.26 -7.11 14.65
C VAL A 34 -20.49 -7.24 16.16
N ALA A 35 -20.06 -6.26 16.96
CA ALA A 35 -20.26 -6.27 18.41
C ALA A 35 -21.76 -6.24 18.80
N ALA A 36 -22.60 -5.62 17.98
CA ALA A 36 -24.05 -5.57 18.12
C ALA A 36 -24.77 -6.88 17.70
N GLY A 37 -24.03 -7.95 17.36
CA GLY A 37 -24.58 -9.23 16.94
C GLY A 37 -24.68 -9.42 15.43
N GLY A 38 -23.93 -8.64 14.66
CA GLY A 38 -23.83 -8.75 13.20
C GLY A 38 -23.38 -10.14 12.73
N GLY A 39 -23.87 -10.55 11.57
CA GLY A 39 -23.62 -11.86 10.97
C GLY A 39 -22.45 -11.87 10.00
N ALA A 40 -22.53 -12.75 9.01
CA ALA A 40 -21.45 -12.95 8.03
C ALA A 40 -21.16 -11.68 7.18
N ILE A 41 -22.17 -10.86 6.90
CA ILE A 41 -22.02 -9.65 6.08
C ILE A 41 -21.21 -8.60 6.85
N GLU A 42 -21.55 -8.34 8.11
CA GLU A 42 -20.85 -7.40 8.97
C GLU A 42 -19.43 -7.86 9.27
N ALA A 43 -19.23 -9.18 9.47
CA ALA A 43 -17.91 -9.76 9.64
C ALA A 43 -17.02 -9.58 8.40
N GLU A 44 -17.59 -9.66 7.20
CA GLU A 44 -16.87 -9.42 5.95
C GLU A 44 -16.54 -7.93 5.76
N ALA A 45 -17.46 -7.03 6.09
CA ALA A 45 -17.20 -5.59 6.12
C ALA A 45 -16.07 -5.25 7.11
N LEU A 46 -16.08 -5.86 8.30
CA LEU A 46 -15.03 -5.70 9.31
C LEU A 46 -13.67 -6.11 8.76
N ARG A 47 -13.60 -7.28 8.10
CA ARG A 47 -12.38 -7.75 7.45
C ARG A 47 -11.88 -6.76 6.39
N ALA A 48 -12.78 -6.30 5.51
CA ALA A 48 -12.44 -5.43 4.40
C ALA A 48 -11.95 -4.04 4.85
N TRP A 49 -12.66 -3.40 5.78
CA TRP A 49 -12.26 -2.09 6.29
C TRP A 49 -11.06 -2.14 7.21
N ARG A 50 -10.86 -3.23 7.98
CA ARG A 50 -9.60 -3.47 8.70
C ARG A 50 -8.43 -3.53 7.74
N MET A 51 -8.59 -4.23 6.61
CA MET A 51 -7.57 -4.28 5.57
C MET A 51 -7.28 -2.89 5.02
N ALA A 52 -8.30 -2.10 4.65
CA ALA A 52 -8.10 -0.75 4.13
C ALA A 52 -7.36 0.18 5.11
N HIS A 53 -7.71 0.10 6.39
CA HIS A 53 -7.03 0.85 7.44
C HIS A 53 -5.53 0.47 7.56
N LEU A 54 -5.25 -0.83 7.63
CA LEU A 54 -3.88 -1.34 7.78
C LEU A 54 -3.05 -1.13 6.51
N GLU A 55 -3.61 -1.38 5.32
CA GLU A 55 -2.91 -1.17 4.05
C GLU A 55 -2.49 0.30 3.92
N GLY A 56 -3.38 1.26 4.13
CA GLY A 56 -3.03 2.68 4.02
C GLY A 56 -1.99 3.12 5.05
N THR A 57 -2.17 2.74 6.32
CA THR A 57 -1.25 3.14 7.39
C THR A 57 0.13 2.51 7.23
N LEU A 58 0.21 1.20 6.96
CA LEU A 58 1.48 0.50 6.81
C LEU A 58 2.22 0.89 5.54
N ASN A 59 1.54 0.96 4.38
CA ASN A 59 2.20 1.38 3.14
C ASN A 59 2.64 2.84 3.19
N GLY A 60 1.82 3.73 3.75
CA GLY A 60 2.18 5.14 3.93
C GLY A 60 3.42 5.32 4.81
N MET A 61 3.47 4.62 5.96
CA MET A 61 4.65 4.60 6.83
C MET A 61 5.87 4.00 6.14
N MET A 62 5.70 2.89 5.42
CA MET A 62 6.78 2.25 4.66
C MET A 62 7.39 3.21 3.64
N MET A 63 6.57 3.95 2.88
CA MET A 63 7.05 4.91 1.88
C MET A 63 7.88 6.03 2.53
N ILE A 64 7.42 6.58 3.65
CA ILE A 64 8.13 7.62 4.40
C ILE A 64 9.43 7.06 4.98
N ALA A 65 9.40 5.85 5.55
CA ALA A 65 10.56 5.18 6.12
C ALA A 65 11.62 4.87 5.06
N VAL A 66 11.21 4.36 3.88
CA VAL A 66 12.12 4.12 2.76
C VAL A 66 12.72 5.43 2.26
N ALA A 67 11.94 6.52 2.16
CA ALA A 67 12.49 7.82 1.78
C ALA A 67 13.59 8.27 2.75
N ALA A 68 13.36 8.15 4.07
CA ALA A 68 14.34 8.47 5.10
C ALA A 68 15.58 7.57 5.04
N ALA A 69 15.42 6.26 4.90
CA ALA A 69 16.52 5.31 4.82
C ALA A 69 17.34 5.46 3.52
N ALA A 70 16.68 5.68 2.38
CA ALA A 70 17.32 5.82 1.07
C ALA A 70 18.15 7.10 0.92
N LYS A 71 18.09 8.03 1.87
CA LYS A 71 19.03 9.16 1.97
C LYS A 71 20.42 8.74 2.42
N GLN A 72 20.53 7.64 3.16
CA GLN A 72 21.81 7.09 3.64
C GLN A 72 22.49 6.18 2.61
N LEU A 73 21.85 5.95 1.46
CA LEU A 73 22.36 5.07 0.40
C LEU A 73 22.79 5.85 -0.83
N THR A 74 23.92 5.46 -1.40
CA THR A 74 24.37 5.91 -2.73
C THR A 74 23.55 5.24 -3.82
N LEU A 75 22.59 5.98 -4.38
CA LEU A 75 21.65 5.51 -5.39
C LEU A 75 21.87 6.23 -6.72
N SER A 76 22.03 5.47 -7.80
CA SER A 76 21.91 6.01 -9.16
C SER A 76 20.47 6.47 -9.44
N GLU A 77 20.29 7.34 -10.43
CA GLU A 77 18.98 7.86 -10.81
C GLU A 77 18.00 6.73 -11.19
N GLY A 78 18.45 5.74 -11.97
CA GLY A 78 17.63 4.60 -12.37
C GLY A 78 17.17 3.74 -11.17
N ARG A 79 18.08 3.41 -10.25
CA ARG A 79 17.73 2.63 -9.04
C ARG A 79 16.78 3.39 -8.14
N SER A 80 17.01 4.69 -7.98
CA SER A 80 16.09 5.55 -7.24
C SER A 80 14.71 5.65 -7.89
N SER A 81 14.64 5.66 -9.22
CA SER A 81 13.39 5.70 -9.97
C SER A 81 12.57 4.44 -9.75
N ILE A 82 13.19 3.25 -9.84
CA ILE A 82 12.52 1.97 -9.59
C ILE A 82 11.94 1.91 -8.18
N ILE A 83 12.73 2.28 -7.16
CA ILE A 83 12.24 2.33 -5.77
C ILE A 83 11.06 3.29 -5.65
N THR A 84 11.17 4.49 -6.22
CA THR A 84 10.14 5.54 -6.07
C THR A 84 8.83 5.13 -6.70
N TRP A 85 8.86 4.78 -7.99
CA TRP A 85 7.65 4.46 -8.74
C TRP A 85 7.07 3.11 -8.36
N GLY A 86 7.91 2.13 -7.99
CA GLY A 86 7.46 0.84 -7.45
C GLY A 86 6.66 1.03 -6.16
N LEU A 87 7.15 1.85 -5.22
CA LEU A 87 6.44 2.11 -3.97
C LEU A 87 5.22 3.02 -4.14
N ILE A 88 5.23 3.97 -5.09
CA ILE A 88 4.04 4.76 -5.44
C ILE A 88 2.95 3.84 -6.01
N ALA A 89 3.30 2.95 -6.93
CA ALA A 89 2.37 1.96 -7.48
C ALA A 89 1.85 1.02 -6.38
N THR A 90 2.70 0.64 -5.43
CA THR A 90 2.32 -0.17 -4.26
C THR A 90 1.30 0.53 -3.38
N GLY A 91 1.62 1.75 -2.91
CA GLY A 91 0.76 2.49 -2.01
C GLY A 91 -0.62 2.75 -2.61
N TRP A 92 -0.66 3.24 -3.85
CA TRP A 92 -1.92 3.50 -4.55
C TRP A 92 -2.68 2.23 -4.91
N GLY A 93 -1.99 1.20 -5.41
CA GLY A 93 -2.62 -0.09 -5.73
C GLY A 93 -3.28 -0.71 -4.51
N ASN A 94 -2.57 -0.80 -3.39
CA ASN A 94 -3.08 -1.38 -2.15
C ASN A 94 -4.24 -0.57 -1.55
N ILE A 95 -4.12 0.77 -1.47
CA ILE A 95 -5.18 1.58 -0.88
C ILE A 95 -6.45 1.58 -1.74
N LEU A 96 -6.31 1.69 -3.07
CA LEU A 96 -7.46 1.68 -3.96
C LEU A 96 -8.15 0.31 -3.97
N ALA A 97 -7.37 -0.78 -4.03
CA ALA A 97 -7.90 -2.14 -3.96
C ALA A 97 -8.67 -2.38 -2.65
N SER A 98 -8.09 -1.98 -1.52
CA SER A 98 -8.70 -2.19 -0.22
C SER A 98 -9.94 -1.31 0.01
N PHE A 99 -9.97 -0.08 -0.49
CA PHE A 99 -11.18 0.76 -0.50
C PHE A 99 -12.28 0.16 -1.38
N VAL A 100 -11.95 -0.31 -2.59
CA VAL A 100 -12.91 -1.00 -3.46
C VAL A 100 -13.46 -2.24 -2.75
N SER A 101 -12.60 -3.03 -2.10
CA SER A 101 -13.02 -4.20 -1.31
C SER A 101 -13.96 -3.81 -0.17
N GLY A 102 -13.64 -2.75 0.59
CA GLY A 102 -14.49 -2.23 1.66
C GLY A 102 -15.87 -1.75 1.19
N MET A 103 -15.94 -1.14 0.01
CA MET A 103 -17.19 -0.60 -0.53
C MET A 103 -18.05 -1.65 -1.26
N THR A 104 -17.45 -2.70 -1.82
CA THR A 104 -18.13 -3.60 -2.77
C THR A 104 -18.14 -5.07 -2.35
N GLY A 105 -17.32 -5.46 -1.37
CA GLY A 105 -17.08 -6.86 -1.01
C GLY A 105 -16.17 -7.63 -1.97
N GLY A 106 -15.70 -7.01 -3.06
CA GLY A 106 -14.75 -7.65 -3.99
C GLY A 106 -13.42 -7.95 -3.31
N ARG A 107 -13.08 -9.23 -3.11
CA ARG A 107 -11.92 -9.64 -2.31
C ARG A 107 -10.58 -9.55 -3.04
N GLY A 108 -10.58 -9.59 -4.37
CA GLY A 108 -9.36 -9.56 -5.17
C GLY A 108 -8.56 -10.86 -5.12
N LEU A 109 -9.24 -12.02 -5.05
CA LEU A 109 -8.56 -13.31 -4.90
C LEU A 109 -8.13 -13.93 -6.23
N ALA A 110 -8.85 -13.62 -7.31
CA ALA A 110 -8.62 -14.16 -8.64
C ALA A 110 -9.24 -13.26 -9.70
N PHE A 111 -8.90 -13.49 -10.96
CA PHE A 111 -9.60 -12.91 -12.10
C PHE A 111 -10.94 -13.64 -12.30
N THR A 112 -12.05 -12.91 -12.28
CA THR A 112 -13.42 -13.46 -12.40
C THR A 112 -14.24 -12.84 -13.53
N GLY A 113 -13.67 -11.89 -14.28
CA GLY A 113 -14.31 -11.25 -15.43
C GLY A 113 -14.28 -9.73 -15.33
N ILE A 114 -15.38 -9.06 -15.66
CA ILE A 114 -15.51 -7.60 -15.53
C ILE A 114 -16.34 -7.31 -14.27
N ASP A 115 -15.68 -7.32 -13.11
CA ASP A 115 -16.31 -7.10 -11.82
C ASP A 115 -15.36 -6.44 -10.80
N TRP A 116 -15.89 -6.10 -9.63
CA TRP A 116 -15.14 -5.47 -8.55
C TRP A 116 -14.03 -6.35 -8.00
N ASN A 117 -14.24 -7.67 -7.96
CA ASN A 117 -13.21 -8.60 -7.51
C ASN A 117 -11.99 -8.57 -8.44
N THR A 118 -12.20 -8.56 -9.76
CA THR A 118 -11.12 -8.50 -10.75
C THR A 118 -10.39 -7.16 -10.71
N LEU A 119 -11.10 -6.05 -10.48
CA LEU A 119 -10.47 -4.74 -10.26
C LEU A 119 -9.56 -4.77 -9.04
N THR A 120 -10.06 -5.25 -7.88
CA THR A 120 -9.28 -5.40 -6.66
C THR A 120 -8.06 -6.29 -6.87
N PHE A 121 -8.22 -7.44 -7.53
CA PHE A 121 -7.13 -8.37 -7.85
C PHE A 121 -6.04 -7.70 -8.70
N THR A 122 -6.44 -6.94 -9.72
CA THR A 122 -5.51 -6.26 -10.64
C THR A 122 -4.71 -5.18 -9.90
N LEU A 123 -5.36 -4.39 -9.07
CA LEU A 123 -4.72 -3.34 -8.27
C LEU A 123 -3.72 -3.92 -7.26
N PHE A 124 -4.08 -5.00 -6.55
CA PHE A 124 -3.13 -5.72 -5.69
C PHE A 124 -1.96 -6.32 -6.48
N SER A 125 -2.22 -6.85 -7.67
CA SER A 125 -1.16 -7.41 -8.53
C SER A 125 -0.14 -6.34 -8.95
N ILE A 126 -0.61 -5.14 -9.33
CA ILE A 126 0.26 -3.99 -9.63
C ILE A 126 1.09 -3.62 -8.40
N ALA A 127 0.47 -3.59 -7.23
CA ALA A 127 1.16 -3.27 -5.98
C ALA A 127 2.25 -4.30 -5.63
N ILE A 128 1.96 -5.59 -5.78
CA ILE A 128 2.93 -6.68 -5.56
C ILE A 128 4.14 -6.53 -6.47
N VAL A 129 3.93 -6.30 -7.77
CA VAL A 129 5.03 -6.10 -8.73
C VAL A 129 5.86 -4.87 -8.34
N GLY A 130 5.19 -3.77 -7.98
CA GLY A 130 5.84 -2.53 -7.57
C GLY A 130 6.72 -2.70 -6.32
N VAL A 131 6.20 -3.34 -5.28
CA VAL A 131 6.92 -3.49 -4.01
C VAL A 131 8.10 -4.46 -4.15
N ILE A 132 7.92 -5.56 -4.88
CA ILE A 132 9.01 -6.51 -5.12
C ILE A 132 10.14 -5.83 -5.89
N ALA A 133 9.83 -5.12 -6.97
CA ALA A 133 10.85 -4.41 -7.74
C ALA A 133 11.60 -3.37 -6.88
N ALA A 134 10.86 -2.59 -6.09
CA ALA A 134 11.45 -1.58 -5.20
C ALA A 134 12.37 -2.20 -4.14
N PHE A 135 11.92 -3.25 -3.43
CA PHE A 135 12.69 -3.83 -2.34
C PHE A 135 13.85 -4.71 -2.80
N VAL A 136 13.74 -5.38 -3.96
CA VAL A 136 14.89 -6.06 -4.58
C VAL A 136 15.99 -5.04 -4.88
N VAL A 137 15.66 -3.91 -5.51
CA VAL A 137 16.67 -2.87 -5.80
C VAL A 137 17.23 -2.26 -4.52
N LEU A 138 16.37 -1.99 -3.52
CA LEU A 138 16.80 -1.45 -2.23
C LEU A 138 17.78 -2.40 -1.53
N ALA A 139 17.46 -3.70 -1.48
CA ALA A 139 18.32 -4.72 -0.86
C ALA A 139 19.65 -4.86 -1.60
N LEU A 140 19.63 -4.95 -2.93
CA LEU A 140 20.85 -5.01 -3.75
C LEU A 140 21.76 -3.80 -3.49
N VAL A 141 21.19 -2.60 -3.40
CA VAL A 141 21.96 -1.39 -3.11
C VAL A 141 22.55 -1.45 -1.70
N ALA A 142 21.75 -1.80 -0.70
CA ALA A 142 22.19 -1.85 0.69
C ALA A 142 23.35 -2.85 0.89
N PHE A 143 23.28 -4.04 0.29
CA PHE A 143 24.36 -5.03 0.39
C PHE A 143 25.58 -4.74 -0.50
N SER A 144 25.43 -3.88 -1.51
CA SER A 144 26.54 -3.47 -2.38
C SER A 144 27.28 -2.21 -1.91
N GLN A 145 26.86 -1.59 -0.79
CA GLN A 145 27.58 -0.46 -0.21
C GLN A 145 28.99 -0.94 0.19
N SER A 146 30.03 -0.28 -0.31
CA SER A 146 31.37 -0.44 0.25
C SER A 146 31.36 0.17 1.65
N SER A 147 31.83 -0.58 2.64
CA SER A 147 32.18 -0.01 3.94
C SER A 147 33.36 0.93 3.73
N ASP A 148 33.17 2.23 4.00
CA ASP A 148 34.27 3.17 4.21
C ASP A 148 35.17 2.70 5.37
#